data_AF-A0A841YX87-F1
#
_entry.id   AF-A0A841YX87-F1
#
_cell.length_a   1.000
_cell.length_b   1.000
_cell.length_c   1.000
_cell.angle_alpha   90.00
_cell.angle_beta   90.00
_cell.angle_gamma   90.00
#
_symmetry.space_group_name_H-M   'P 1'
#
loop_
_entity.id
_entity.type
_entity.pdbx_description
1 polymer ?
#
loop_
_entity_poly.entity_id
_entity_poly.type
_entity_poly.pdbx_seq_one_letter_code
_entity_poly.pdbx_strand_id
1 'polypeptide(L)'
;MLLEIYKSWVIVLVLHECIHILFVILFGGKIDSVVIGNFFFIKMKRVAISPIIISCSVSFEERKDWNLFKKSLILLMPAIVNTIMGIFIGYDHLFIKVFSIFIGINSILPIPYLETDGYLMFKELQQLFREKKLK
;
A
#
# COMPACT_ATOMS: atom_id res chain seq x y z
N MET A 1 -18.78 -18.96 -4.15
CA MET A 1 -18.97 -17.59 -4.64
C MET A 1 -18.63 -16.50 -3.63
N LEU A 2 -19.45 -16.16 -2.62
CA LEU A 2 -19.16 -15.02 -1.72
C LEU A 2 -17.82 -15.17 -0.95
N LEU A 3 -17.52 -16.39 -0.49
CA LEU A 3 -16.24 -16.71 0.14
C LEU A 3 -15.05 -16.58 -0.83
N GLU A 4 -15.22 -16.92 -2.11
CA GLU A 4 -14.15 -16.83 -3.12
C GLU A 4 -13.86 -15.37 -3.50
N ILE A 5 -14.91 -14.56 -3.59
CA ILE A 5 -14.80 -13.10 -3.76
C ILE A 5 -14.02 -12.52 -2.57
N TYR A 6 -14.42 -12.85 -1.34
CA TYR A 6 -13.74 -12.37 -0.14
C TYR A 6 -12.27 -12.84 -0.07
N LYS A 7 -11.98 -14.11 -0.35
CA LYS A 7 -10.60 -14.61 -0.43
C LYS A 7 -9.77 -13.85 -1.46
N SER A 8 -10.34 -13.60 -2.64
CA SER A 8 -9.66 -12.86 -3.71
C SER A 8 -9.35 -11.43 -3.28
N TRP A 9 -10.30 -10.76 -2.62
CA TRP A 9 -10.11 -9.43 -2.03
C TRP A 9 -8.94 -9.41 -1.04
N VAL A 10 -8.94 -10.33 -0.07
CA VAL A 10 -7.89 -10.43 0.94
C VAL A 10 -6.52 -10.72 0.32
N ILE A 11 -6.45 -11.63 -0.65
CA ILE A 11 -5.19 -11.95 -1.34
C ILE A 11 -4.59 -10.71 -1.99
N VAL A 12 -5.40 -9.92 -2.71
CA VAL A 12 -4.92 -8.72 -3.41
C VAL A 12 -4.47 -7.63 -2.43
N LEU A 13 -5.19 -7.43 -1.32
CA LEU A 13 -4.80 -6.48 -0.27
C LEU A 13 -3.48 -6.88 0.40
N VAL A 14 -3.35 -8.16 0.77
CA VAL A 14 -2.11 -8.65 1.40
C VAL A 14 -0.94 -8.53 0.43
N LEU A 15 -1.15 -8.86 -0.85
CA LEU A 15 -0.10 -8.71 -1.86
C LEU A 15 0.35 -7.26 -2.01
N HIS A 16 -0.59 -6.31 -2.00
CA HIS A 16 -0.30 -4.88 -2.05
C HIS A 16 0.67 -4.47 -0.94
N GLU A 17 0.33 -4.78 0.31
CA GLU A 17 1.16 -4.48 1.47
C GLU A 17 2.50 -5.25 1.49
N CYS A 18 2.52 -6.46 0.94
CA CYS A 18 3.78 -7.21 0.78
C CYS A 18 4.77 -6.47 -0.14
N ILE A 19 4.29 -5.74 -1.15
CA ILE A 19 5.17 -4.92 -2.00
C ILE A 19 5.70 -3.72 -1.22
N HIS A 20 4.89 -3.06 -0.38
CA HIS A 20 5.37 -2.02 0.55
C HIS A 20 6.51 -2.57 1.42
N ILE A 21 6.28 -3.69 2.09
CA ILE A 21 7.27 -4.35 2.96
C ILE A 21 8.54 -4.68 2.18
N LEU A 22 8.42 -5.22 0.97
CA LEU A 22 9.56 -5.55 0.12
C LEU A 22 10.45 -4.34 -0.15
N PHE A 23 9.87 -3.22 -0.59
CA PHE A 23 10.65 -2.01 -0.90
C PHE A 23 11.23 -1.36 0.35
N VAL A 24 10.50 -1.36 1.47
CA VAL A 24 11.02 -0.87 2.76
C VAL A 24 12.25 -1.68 3.19
N ILE A 25 12.18 -3.02 3.13
CA ILE A 25 13.31 -3.90 3.47
C ILE A 25 14.47 -3.69 2.49
N LEU A 26 14.18 -3.60 1.18
CA LEU A 26 15.18 -3.39 0.13
C LEU A 26 15.98 -2.10 0.35
N PHE A 27 15.34 -1.05 0.87
CA PHE A 27 15.98 0.23 1.15
C PHE A 27 16.48 0.37 2.60
N GLY A 28 16.51 -0.72 3.36
CA GLY A 28 17.06 -0.78 4.71
C GLY A 28 16.23 -0.02 5.77
N GLY A 29 14.94 0.15 5.51
CA GLY A 29 13.98 0.67 6.48
C GLY A 29 13.56 -0.39 7.49
N LYS A 30 12.78 0.00 8.49
CA LYS A 30 12.23 -0.91 9.51
C LYS A 30 10.71 -0.89 9.45
N ILE A 31 10.11 -2.08 9.44
CA ILE A 31 8.67 -2.22 9.60
C ILE A 31 8.35 -2.03 11.08
N ASP A 32 7.52 -1.04 11.37
CA ASP A 32 7.07 -0.74 12.74
C ASP A 32 5.84 -1.60 13.08
N SER A 33 4.81 -1.52 12.22
CA SER A 33 3.61 -2.34 12.39
C SER A 33 2.98 -2.80 11.07
N VAL A 34 2.34 -3.97 11.10
CA VAL A 34 1.52 -4.52 10.01
C VAL A 34 0.13 -4.83 10.55
N VAL A 35 -0.89 -4.24 9.95
CA VAL A 35 -2.29 -4.43 10.33
C VAL A 35 -3.02 -5.08 9.17
N ILE A 36 -3.61 -6.25 9.40
CA ILE A 36 -4.43 -6.98 8.43
C ILE A 36 -5.84 -7.03 9.00
N GLY A 37 -6.67 -6.09 8.57
CA GLY A 37 -8.10 -6.04 8.80
C GLY A 37 -8.60 -4.76 9.45
N ASN A 38 -9.84 -4.78 9.94
CA ASN A 38 -10.59 -3.57 10.32
C ASN A 38 -10.18 -2.94 11.68
N PHE A 39 -8.88 -2.90 12.00
CA PHE A 39 -8.41 -2.25 13.21
C PHE A 39 -8.11 -0.78 12.94
N PHE A 40 -9.11 0.07 13.19
CA PHE A 40 -8.89 1.50 13.32
C PHE A 40 -8.03 1.76 14.57
N PHE A 41 -6.76 2.12 14.37
CA PHE A 41 -5.95 2.91 15.30
C PHE A 41 -5.83 2.43 16.76
N ILE A 42 -5.81 1.11 17.02
CA ILE A 42 -5.38 0.61 18.34
C ILE A 42 -3.85 0.59 18.34
N LYS A 43 -3.19 1.12 19.38
CA LYS A 43 -1.73 1.05 19.59
C LYS A 43 -1.27 -0.41 19.59
N MET A 44 -0.90 -0.96 18.44
CA MET A 44 -0.51 -2.35 18.28
C MET A 44 1.00 -2.48 18.11
N LYS A 45 1.59 -3.45 18.79
CA LYS A 45 3.03 -3.51 19.03
C LYS A 45 3.89 -4.00 17.86
N ARG A 46 3.32 -4.67 16.83
CA ARG A 46 4.05 -5.09 15.60
C ARG A 46 3.20 -5.73 14.50
N VAL A 47 2.30 -6.66 14.84
CA VAL A 47 1.42 -7.31 13.85
C VAL A 47 0.04 -7.52 14.48
N ALA A 48 -1.03 -7.25 13.74
CA ALA A 48 -2.36 -7.69 14.15
C ALA A 48 -3.23 -8.11 12.97
N ILE A 49 -4.06 -9.12 13.23
CA ILE A 49 -4.90 -9.76 12.24
C ILE A 49 -6.32 -9.82 12.80
N SER A 50 -7.27 -9.23 12.07
CA SER A 50 -8.68 -9.24 12.43
C SER A 50 -9.34 -10.47 11.82
N PRO A 51 -10.35 -11.06 12.47
CA PRO A 51 -11.17 -12.10 11.84
C PRO A 51 -11.88 -11.61 10.57
N ILE A 52 -12.16 -10.30 10.46
CA ILE A 52 -12.74 -9.67 9.27
C ILE A 52 -11.73 -8.66 8.69
N ILE A 53 -11.30 -8.93 7.47
CA ILE A 53 -10.24 -8.20 6.76
C ILE A 53 -10.88 -7.29 5.72
N ILE A 54 -10.94 -6.01 6.04
CA ILE A 54 -11.50 -4.96 5.16
C ILE A 54 -10.37 -4.13 4.54
N SER A 55 -9.34 -3.82 5.32
CA SER A 55 -8.14 -3.10 4.91
C SER A 55 -6.88 -3.83 5.37
N CYS A 56 -5.75 -3.52 4.75
CA CYS A 56 -4.44 -3.85 5.28
C CYS A 56 -3.63 -2.55 5.31
N SER A 57 -2.70 -2.40 6.27
CA SER A 57 -1.79 -1.27 6.31
C SER A 57 -0.45 -1.66 6.90
N VAL A 58 0.61 -1.05 6.39
CA VAL A 58 1.97 -1.20 6.89
C VAL A 58 2.50 0.15 7.30
N SER A 59 2.90 0.28 8.57
CA SER A 59 3.65 1.43 9.06
C SER A 59 5.13 1.09 9.12
N PHE A 60 5.97 2.04 8.70
CA PHE A 60 7.42 1.87 8.66
C PHE A 60 8.14 3.13 9.08
N GLU A 61 9.35 2.94 9.61
CA GLU A 61 10.26 4.02 9.95
C GLU A 61 11.14 4.37 8.74
N GLU A 62 11.06 5.62 8.31
CA GLU A 62 11.93 6.16 7.27
C GLU A 62 13.37 6.29 7.77
N ARG A 63 14.33 6.01 6.86
CA ARG A 63 15.75 6.25 7.10
C ARG A 63 16.12 7.64 6.57
N LYS A 64 17.01 8.36 7.28
CA LYS A 64 17.42 9.75 6.95
C LYS A 64 18.01 9.93 5.55
N ASP A 65 18.44 8.86 4.89
CA ASP A 65 19.09 8.83 3.58
C ASP A 65 18.12 8.48 2.42
N TRP A 66 16.81 8.41 2.69
CA TRP A 66 15.82 8.16 1.65
C TRP A 66 15.55 9.42 0.82
N ASN A 67 15.96 9.38 -0.45
CA ASN A 67 15.60 10.41 -1.42
C ASN A 67 14.17 10.20 -1.95
N LEU A 68 13.64 11.20 -2.65
CA LEU A 68 12.29 11.15 -3.23
C LEU A 68 12.08 9.89 -4.09
N PHE A 69 13.08 9.46 -4.86
CA PHE A 69 12.97 8.28 -5.71
C PHE A 69 12.66 7.01 -4.90
N LYS A 70 13.37 6.75 -3.79
CA LYS A 70 13.09 5.61 -2.92
C LYS A 70 11.70 5.71 -2.29
N LYS A 71 11.31 6.90 -1.83
CA LYS A 71 9.96 7.14 -1.27
C LYS A 71 8.87 6.88 -2.30
N SER A 72 9.04 7.37 -3.53
CA SER A 72 8.13 7.11 -4.64
C SER A 72 7.99 5.62 -4.92
N LEU A 73 9.10 4.87 -4.89
CA LEU A 73 9.05 3.43 -5.15
C LEU A 73 8.30 2.69 -4.03
N ILE A 74 8.57 3.01 -2.77
CA ILE A 74 7.83 2.41 -1.65
C ILE A 74 6.34 2.68 -1.80
N LEU A 75 5.96 3.94 -2.01
CA LEU A 75 4.55 4.34 -2.03
C LEU A 75 3.82 3.84 -3.28
N LEU A 76 4.40 4.00 -4.48
CA LEU A 76 3.65 3.80 -5.73
C LEU A 76 3.82 2.41 -6.35
N MET A 77 4.90 1.68 -6.07
CA MET A 77 5.10 0.36 -6.68
C MET A 77 4.03 -0.68 -6.32
N PRO A 78 3.48 -0.72 -5.10
CA PRO A 78 2.35 -1.61 -4.77
C PRO A 78 1.15 -1.44 -5.70
N ALA A 79 0.80 -0.20 -6.02
CA ALA A 79 -0.28 0.10 -6.95
C ALA A 79 0.06 -0.32 -8.40
N ILE A 80 1.30 -0.09 -8.83
CA ILE A 80 1.79 -0.50 -10.16
C ILE A 80 1.76 -2.01 -10.29
N VAL A 81 2.30 -2.75 -9.31
CA VAL A 81 2.34 -4.21 -9.31
C VAL A 81 0.94 -4.80 -9.33
N ASN A 82 0.01 -4.28 -8.51
CA ASN A 82 -1.38 -4.73 -8.54
C ASN A 82 -2.05 -4.45 -9.90
N THR A 83 -1.82 -3.28 -10.50
CA THR A 83 -2.39 -2.97 -11.82
C THR A 83 -1.84 -3.92 -12.91
N ILE A 84 -0.53 -4.15 -12.92
CA ILE A 84 0.13 -5.10 -13.85
C ILE A 84 -0.42 -6.50 -13.63
N MET A 85 -0.48 -6.97 -12.38
CA MET A 85 -1.04 -8.29 -12.07
C MET A 85 -2.48 -8.41 -12.56
N GLY A 86 -3.30 -7.38 -12.35
CA GLY A 86 -4.66 -7.34 -12.84
C GLY A 86 -4.77 -7.47 -14.37
N ILE A 87 -3.87 -6.83 -15.12
CA ILE A 87 -3.87 -6.90 -16.60
C ILE A 87 -3.43 -8.30 -17.08
N PHE A 88 -2.37 -8.87 -16.51
CA PHE A 88 -1.74 -10.08 -17.02
C PHE A 88 -2.29 -11.39 -16.46
N ILE A 89 -3.00 -11.38 -15.33
CA ILE A 89 -3.56 -12.61 -14.77
C ILE A 89 -4.63 -13.21 -15.70
N GLY A 90 -4.68 -14.54 -15.80
CA GLY A 90 -5.64 -15.26 -16.65
C GLY A 90 -7.10 -15.00 -16.27
N TYR A 91 -8.02 -15.25 -17.20
CA TYR A 91 -9.47 -15.09 -16.97
C TYR A 91 -10.04 -16.05 -15.92
N ASP A 92 -9.34 -17.17 -15.66
CA ASP A 92 -9.67 -18.13 -14.60
C ASP A 92 -9.64 -17.49 -13.18
N HIS A 93 -9.01 -16.32 -13.04
CA HIS A 93 -8.92 -15.56 -11.78
C HIS A 93 -9.62 -14.20 -11.87
N LEU A 94 -10.84 -14.17 -12.44
CA LEU A 94 -11.61 -12.95 -12.70
C LEU A 94 -11.71 -11.99 -11.49
N PHE A 95 -11.99 -12.49 -10.29
CA PHE A 95 -12.10 -11.64 -9.10
C PHE A 95 -10.77 -11.02 -8.70
N ILE A 96 -9.67 -11.80 -8.74
CA ILE A 96 -8.33 -11.27 -8.47
C ILE A 96 -7.99 -10.20 -9.51
N LYS A 97 -8.27 -10.45 -10.79
CA LYS A 97 -8.08 -9.47 -11.87
C LYS A 97 -8.77 -8.14 -11.56
N VAL A 98 -10.08 -8.18 -11.32
CA VAL A 98 -10.89 -6.99 -11.05
C VAL A 98 -10.41 -6.26 -9.79
N PHE A 99 -10.17 -6.97 -8.69
CA PHE A 99 -9.72 -6.35 -7.45
C PHE A 99 -8.31 -5.78 -7.55
N SER A 100 -7.42 -6.39 -8.33
CA SER A 100 -6.05 -5.88 -8.50
C SER A 100 -6.03 -4.57 -9.26
N ILE A 101 -6.83 -4.47 -10.34
CA ILE A 101 -7.00 -3.21 -11.07
C ILE A 101 -7.67 -2.16 -10.16
N PHE A 102 -8.75 -2.55 -9.47
CA PHE A 102 -9.49 -1.64 -8.59
C PHE A 102 -8.59 -1.07 -7.48
N ILE A 103 -7.89 -1.92 -6.74
CA ILE A 103 -6.97 -1.50 -5.67
C ILE A 103 -5.82 -0.68 -6.27
N GLY A 104 -5.23 -1.13 -7.38
CA GLY A 104 -4.14 -0.40 -8.05
C GLY A 104 -4.53 1.03 -8.42
N ILE A 105 -5.70 1.25 -9.03
CA ILE A 105 -6.17 2.59 -9.39
C ILE A 105 -6.46 3.42 -8.14
N ASN A 106 -7.18 2.86 -7.16
CA ASN A 106 -7.58 3.61 -5.97
C ASN A 106 -6.38 4.00 -5.09
N SER A 107 -5.35 3.16 -5.00
CA SER A 107 -4.12 3.50 -4.27
C SER A 107 -3.38 4.70 -4.87
N ILE A 108 -3.45 4.92 -6.20
CA ILE A 108 -2.81 6.07 -6.87
C ILE A 108 -3.58 7.37 -6.68
N LEU A 109 -4.91 7.31 -6.50
CA LEU A 109 -5.72 8.50 -6.33
C LEU A 109 -5.34 9.21 -5.02
N PRO A 110 -5.07 10.53 -5.02
CA PRO A 110 -4.69 11.26 -3.81
C PRO A 110 -5.92 11.59 -2.95
N ILE A 111 -6.44 10.60 -2.24
CA ILE A 111 -7.66 10.71 -1.41
C ILE A 111 -7.27 10.97 0.05
N PRO A 112 -7.45 12.19 0.58
CA PRO A 112 -6.90 12.57 1.88
C PRO A 112 -7.44 11.78 3.07
N TYR A 113 -8.74 11.47 3.08
CA TYR A 113 -9.41 10.82 4.21
C TYR A 113 -9.18 9.31 4.28
N LEU A 114 -8.59 8.72 3.23
CA LEU A 114 -8.21 7.31 3.17
C LEU A 114 -6.69 7.09 3.30
N GLU A 115 -5.92 8.17 3.41
CA GLU A 115 -4.45 8.12 3.46
C GLU A 115 -3.82 7.22 2.39
N THR A 116 -4.36 7.27 1.17
CA THR A 116 -3.88 6.45 0.05
C THR A 116 -2.41 6.75 -0.27
N ASP A 117 -1.74 5.77 -0.89
CA ASP A 117 -0.34 5.93 -1.32
C ASP A 117 -0.11 7.18 -2.18
N GLY A 118 -1.03 7.45 -3.10
CA GLY A 118 -1.00 8.65 -3.94
C GLY A 118 -1.11 9.94 -3.14
N TYR A 119 -1.89 9.94 -2.05
CA TYR A 119 -2.01 11.10 -1.16
C TYR A 119 -0.74 11.30 -0.33
N LEU A 120 -0.17 10.23 0.22
CA LEU A 120 1.10 10.27 0.95
C LEU A 120 2.23 10.76 0.04
N MET A 121 2.28 10.28 -1.20
CA MET A 121 3.24 10.73 -2.19
C MET A 121 3.05 12.21 -2.56
N PHE A 122 1.80 12.66 -2.67
CA PHE A 122 1.50 14.06 -2.90
C PHE A 122 1.98 14.96 -1.74
N LYS A 123 1.81 14.53 -0.48
CA LYS A 123 2.37 15.21 0.69
C LYS A 123 3.89 15.35 0.61
N GLU A 124 4.60 14.29 0.23
CA GLU A 124 6.06 14.32 0.12
C GLU A 124 6.55 15.26 -0.98
N LEU A 125 5.85 15.31 -2.11
CA LEU A 125 6.14 16.30 -3.14
C LEU A 125 5.91 17.72 -2.62
N GLN A 126 4.79 17.97 -1.95
CA GLN A 126 4.50 19.29 -1.39
C GLN A 126 5.56 19.75 -0.38
N GLN A 127 6.01 18.85 0.50
CA GLN A 127 7.05 19.16 1.48
C GLN A 127 8.37 19.55 0.79
N LEU A 128 8.80 18.77 -0.21
CA LEU A 128 10.02 19.07 -0.96
C LEU A 128 9.95 20.41 -1.71
N PHE A 129 8.80 20.74 -2.31
CA PHE A 129 8.63 22.04 -2.96
C PHE A 129 8.66 23.20 -1.97
N ARG A 130 8.08 23.03 -0.76
CA ARG A 130 8.17 24.05 0.30
C ARG A 130 9.61 24.25 0.77
N GLU A 131 10.35 23.18 1.02
CA GLU A 131 11.75 23.23 1.46
C GLU A 131 12.66 23.89 0.40
N LYS A 132 12.42 23.62 -0.89
CA LYS A 132 13.15 24.28 -1.99
C LYS A 132 12.83 25.75 -2.14
N LYS A 133 11.59 26.17 -1.82
CA LYS A 133 11.18 27.58 -1.90
C LYS A 133 11.72 28.43 -0.74
N LEU A 134 12.04 27.80 0.38
CA LEU A 134 12.59 28.43 1.60
C LEU A 134 14.13 28.50 1.60
N LYS A 135 14.80 27.88 0.62
CA LYS A 135 16.24 27.98 0.36
C LYS A 135 16.51 29.00 -0.75
#